data_AF-A0A7V4IKX5-F1
#
_entry.id   AF-A0A7V4IKX5-F1
#
_cell.length_a   1.000
_cell.length_b   1.000
_cell.length_c   1.000
_cell.angle_alpha   90.00
_cell.angle_beta   90.00
_cell.angle_gamma   90.00
#
_symmetry.space_group_name_H-M   'P 1'
#
loop_
_entity.id
_entity.type
_entity.pdbx_description
1 polymer ?
#
loop_
_entity_poly.entity_id
_entity_poly.type
_entity_poly.pdbx_seq_one_letter_code
_entity_poly.pdbx_strand_id
1 'polypeptide(L)'
;MKKLIIIFLAIAVLFTFYWYSGYRQHKNDDLPIQNGRDSSDLTEIEAMDNDVIGEGREQDVPDFSIDTKKDEKPPEDLAEEMAATGSASMPVEEVHDQLEEERNESSAQVKKSVLLDVPFISQAPKADWKDERQQDGCEEASVIMAIRWIKGGKLSKDEAEKKIIEISDWESENYGNFHDTSAKDTLERIIKGYFKYESARVS
;
A
#
# COMPACT_ATOMS: atom_id res chain seq x y z
N MET A 1 -5.00 26.86 53.16
CA MET A 1 -5.98 26.00 52.45
C MET A 1 -5.86 26.08 50.93
N LYS A 2 -5.97 27.26 50.29
CA LYS A 2 -5.89 27.38 48.81
C LYS A 2 -4.61 26.83 48.17
N LYS A 3 -3.44 26.97 48.81
CA LYS A 3 -2.16 26.44 48.31
C LYS A 3 -2.08 24.91 48.28
N LEU A 4 -2.75 24.21 49.20
CA LEU A 4 -2.78 22.74 49.21
C LEU A 4 -3.66 22.19 48.08
N ILE A 5 -4.78 22.84 47.78
CA ILE A 5 -5.69 22.43 46.71
C ILE A 5 -4.99 22.50 45.33
N ILE A 6 -4.21 23.56 45.09
CA ILE A 6 -3.47 23.72 43.83
C ILE A 6 -2.41 22.62 43.65
N ILE A 7 -1.71 22.24 44.73
CA ILE A 7 -0.71 21.15 44.69
C ILE A 7 -1.38 19.81 44.40
N PHE A 8 -2.51 19.51 45.04
CA PHE A 8 -3.26 18.28 44.78
C PHE A 8 -3.76 18.19 43.34
N LEU A 9 -4.26 19.29 42.78
CA LEU A 9 -4.70 19.33 41.38
C LEU A 9 -3.53 19.14 40.41
N ALA A 10 -2.38 19.76 40.67
CA ALA A 10 -1.19 19.58 39.84
C ALA A 10 -0.69 18.12 39.86
N ILE A 11 -0.71 17.47 41.03
CA ILE A 11 -0.34 16.05 41.17
C ILE A 11 -1.35 15.15 40.43
N ALA A 12 -2.66 15.43 40.53
CA ALA A 12 -3.67 14.65 39.82
C ALA A 12 -3.54 14.77 38.30
N VAL A 13 -3.22 15.96 37.78
CA VAL A 13 -2.95 16.18 36.35
C VAL A 13 -1.68 15.45 35.91
N LEU A 14 -0.62 15.49 36.71
CA LEU A 14 0.61 14.75 36.39
C LEU A 14 0.41 13.23 36.46
N PHE A 15 -0.38 12.74 37.42
CA PHE A 15 -0.67 11.32 37.57
C PHE A 15 -1.54 10.80 36.44
N THR A 16 -2.56 11.57 36.02
CA THR A 16 -3.39 11.23 34.85
C THR A 16 -2.59 11.29 33.57
N PHE A 17 -1.71 12.28 33.38
CA PHE A 17 -0.82 12.34 32.23
C PHE A 17 0.20 11.19 32.19
N TYR A 18 0.78 10.82 33.34
CA TYR A 18 1.72 9.71 33.46
C TYR A 18 1.03 8.35 33.22
N TRP A 19 -0.15 8.14 33.82
CA TRP A 19 -0.93 6.92 33.61
C TRP A 19 -1.42 6.81 32.16
N TYR A 20 -1.91 7.90 31.57
CA TYR A 20 -2.35 7.91 30.16
C TYR A 20 -1.18 7.67 29.19
N SER A 21 -0.01 8.24 29.46
CA SER A 21 1.20 8.01 28.65
C SER A 21 1.71 6.56 28.76
N GLY A 22 1.69 5.96 29.95
CA GLY A 22 2.08 4.56 30.15
C GLY A 22 1.10 3.55 29.56
N TYR A 23 -0.20 3.86 29.58
CA TYR A 23 -1.23 3.00 28.98
C TYR A 23 -1.12 2.91 27.45
N ARG A 24 -0.64 3.97 26.77
CA ARG A 24 -0.44 3.98 25.30
C ARG A 24 0.70 3.07 24.86
N GLN A 25 1.68 2.80 25.72
CA GLN A 25 2.87 2.02 25.35
C GLN A 25 2.62 0.50 25.38
N HIS A 26 1.75 0.03 26.28
CA HIS A 26 1.52 -1.40 26.49
C HIS A 26 0.70 -2.11 25.39
N LYS A 27 0.06 -1.37 24.45
CA LYS A 27 -0.68 -1.98 23.33
C LYS A 27 0.19 -2.27 22.09
N ASN A 28 1.42 -1.75 22.04
CA ASN A 28 2.31 -1.93 20.89
C ASN A 28 3.39 -3.01 21.09
N ASP A 29 3.57 -3.50 22.33
CA ASP A 29 4.58 -4.50 22.67
C ASP A 29 4.06 -5.97 22.56
N ASP A 30 2.76 -6.16 22.31
CA ASP A 30 2.13 -7.49 22.19
C ASP A 30 1.97 -7.96 20.73
N LEU A 31 2.96 -7.73 19.87
CA LEU A 31 3.14 -8.58 18.69
C LEU A 31 4.15 -9.66 19.03
N PRO A 32 3.73 -10.90 19.35
CA PRO A 32 4.66 -11.98 19.60
C PRO A 32 5.49 -12.22 18.34
N ILE A 33 6.79 -11.94 18.45
CA ILE A 33 7.79 -12.39 17.49
C ILE A 33 7.81 -13.94 17.60
N GLN A 34 6.97 -14.62 16.80
CA GLN A 34 7.11 -16.06 16.61
C GLN A 34 8.35 -16.32 15.75
N ASN A 35 9.49 -16.40 16.42
CA ASN A 35 10.68 -17.03 15.88
C ASN A 35 10.50 -18.54 15.90
N GLY A 36 10.60 -19.17 14.73
CA GLY A 36 10.82 -20.60 14.57
C GLY A 36 9.56 -21.47 14.66
N ARG A 37 9.01 -21.83 13.50
CA ARG A 37 8.29 -23.10 13.37
C ARG A 37 9.04 -23.97 12.37
N ASP A 38 9.58 -25.06 12.91
CA ASP A 38 10.30 -26.11 12.21
C ASP A 38 9.37 -26.80 11.19
N SER A 39 9.92 -27.15 10.03
CA SER A 39 9.19 -27.54 8.81
C SER A 39 8.87 -29.04 8.73
N SER A 40 8.71 -29.72 9.86
CA SER A 40 8.66 -31.20 9.92
C SER A 40 7.40 -31.78 10.57
N ASP A 41 6.32 -31.01 10.71
CA ASP A 41 5.08 -31.51 11.33
C ASP A 41 3.83 -31.05 10.55
N LEU A 42 3.54 -31.77 9.45
CA LEU A 42 2.31 -31.63 8.65
C LEU A 42 1.65 -32.99 8.39
N THR A 43 1.62 -33.86 9.40
CA THR A 43 0.89 -35.13 9.32
C THR A 43 -0.08 -35.28 10.47
N GLU A 44 -1.10 -34.43 10.55
CA GLU A 44 -2.33 -34.74 11.27
C GLU A 44 -3.48 -33.83 10.78
N ILE A 45 -4.02 -34.14 9.60
CA ILE A 45 -5.38 -33.73 9.25
C ILE A 45 -6.27 -34.90 9.66
N GLU A 46 -6.71 -34.90 10.91
CA GLU A 46 -7.80 -35.77 11.31
C GLU A 46 -9.12 -35.27 10.70
N ALA A 47 -9.82 -36.23 10.12
CA ALA A 47 -11.11 -36.09 9.49
C ALA A 47 -12.15 -35.52 10.47
N MET A 48 -12.78 -34.40 10.08
CA MET A 48 -14.02 -33.96 10.68
C MET A 48 -15.17 -34.28 9.72
N ASP A 49 -16.14 -35.00 10.26
CA ASP A 49 -17.30 -35.62 9.63
C ASP A 49 -18.07 -34.69 8.67
N ASN A 50 -18.24 -35.17 7.43
CA ASN A 50 -19.23 -34.68 6.48
C ASN A 50 -20.56 -35.38 6.78
N ASP A 51 -21.36 -34.82 7.67
CA ASP A 51 -22.73 -35.32 7.87
C ASP A 51 -23.70 -34.20 8.27
N VAL A 52 -24.00 -33.27 7.33
CA VAL A 52 -25.25 -32.52 7.32
C VAL A 52 -25.66 -32.25 5.86
N ILE A 53 -26.41 -33.18 5.29
CA ILE A 53 -27.26 -32.92 4.12
C ILE A 53 -28.52 -32.24 4.64
N GLY A 54 -28.65 -30.93 4.37
CA GLY A 54 -29.81 -30.12 4.71
C GLY A 54 -30.35 -29.40 3.47
N GLU A 55 -31.42 -29.96 2.94
CA GLU A 55 -32.46 -29.47 2.02
C GLU A 55 -32.26 -28.12 1.29
N GLY A 56 -32.43 -28.21 -0.03
CA GLY A 56 -32.34 -27.11 -0.97
C GLY A 56 -33.34 -25.98 -0.70
N ARG A 57 -32.82 -24.76 -0.80
CA ARG A 57 -33.61 -23.57 -1.10
C ARG A 57 -33.07 -22.99 -2.40
N GLU A 58 -33.74 -23.37 -3.48
CA GLU A 58 -33.66 -22.75 -4.80
C GLU A 58 -33.95 -21.26 -4.62
N GLN A 59 -32.92 -20.42 -4.76
CA GLN A 59 -33.09 -18.98 -4.79
C GLN A 59 -33.04 -18.53 -6.25
N ASP A 60 -34.16 -17.96 -6.68
CA ASP A 60 -34.42 -17.38 -7.99
C ASP A 60 -33.26 -16.49 -8.43
N VAL A 61 -32.42 -17.00 -9.34
CA VAL A 61 -31.51 -16.18 -10.12
C VAL A 61 -32.34 -15.44 -11.18
N PRO A 62 -32.32 -14.10 -11.21
CA PRO A 62 -33.04 -13.36 -12.23
C PRO A 62 -32.45 -13.67 -13.62
N ASP A 63 -33.33 -14.10 -14.52
CA ASP A 63 -33.04 -14.30 -15.94
C ASP A 63 -32.62 -12.96 -16.58
N PHE A 64 -31.32 -12.78 -16.77
CA PHE A 64 -30.79 -11.63 -17.50
C PHE A 64 -30.88 -11.95 -18.99
N SER A 65 -32.08 -11.82 -19.54
CA SER A 65 -32.31 -11.84 -20.98
C SER A 65 -31.65 -10.58 -21.57
N ILE A 66 -30.46 -10.75 -22.17
CA ILE A 66 -29.81 -9.69 -22.94
C ILE A 66 -30.65 -9.48 -24.20
N ASP A 67 -31.52 -8.46 -24.17
CA ASP A 67 -32.17 -7.92 -25.34
C ASP A 67 -31.10 -7.35 -26.27
N THR A 68 -30.66 -8.16 -27.23
CA THR A 68 -29.86 -7.70 -28.37
C THR A 68 -30.75 -6.92 -29.32
N LYS A 69 -31.05 -5.67 -28.96
CA LYS A 69 -31.56 -4.70 -29.93
C LYS A 69 -30.45 -4.31 -30.89
N LYS A 70 -30.48 -5.02 -32.01
CA LYS A 70 -29.90 -4.68 -33.30
C LYS A 70 -30.54 -3.35 -33.79
N ASP A 71 -29.70 -2.55 -34.46
CA ASP A 71 -30.05 -1.38 -35.28
C ASP A 71 -30.31 -0.03 -34.56
N GLU A 72 -29.23 0.61 -34.10
CA GLU A 72 -29.12 2.07 -34.19
C GLU A 72 -27.84 2.45 -34.96
N LYS A 73 -28.04 3.05 -36.13
CA LYS A 73 -27.01 3.60 -37.02
C LYS A 73 -26.33 4.78 -36.32
N PRO A 74 -24.99 4.85 -36.23
CA PRO A 74 -24.30 6.01 -35.69
C PRO A 74 -24.62 7.27 -36.51
N PRO A 75 -24.81 8.44 -35.87
CA PRO A 75 -25.07 9.68 -36.59
C PRO A 75 -23.92 10.04 -37.54
N GLU A 76 -24.29 10.33 -38.78
CA GLU A 76 -23.44 10.46 -39.98
C GLU A 76 -22.80 11.86 -40.12
N ASP A 77 -22.70 12.65 -39.05
CA ASP A 77 -22.39 14.10 -39.13
C ASP A 77 -21.21 14.59 -38.27
N LEU A 78 -20.19 13.75 -38.01
CA LEU A 78 -18.97 14.21 -37.30
C LEU A 78 -17.64 13.81 -37.97
N ALA A 79 -17.67 13.47 -39.26
CA ALA A 79 -16.48 13.01 -39.99
C ALA A 79 -15.90 14.05 -40.97
N GLU A 80 -16.14 15.34 -40.79
CA GLU A 80 -15.72 16.36 -41.75
C GLU A 80 -15.03 17.58 -41.10
N GLU A 81 -13.99 17.36 -40.31
CA GLU A 81 -13.01 18.43 -40.00
C GLU A 81 -11.60 17.88 -39.69
N MET A 82 -11.08 16.95 -40.50
CA MET A 82 -9.64 16.61 -40.47
C MET A 82 -9.10 16.34 -41.88
N ALA A 83 -9.08 17.38 -42.72
CA ALA A 83 -8.34 17.34 -43.98
C ALA A 83 -7.81 18.73 -44.34
N ALA A 84 -6.57 19.04 -43.93
CA ALA A 84 -5.58 19.76 -44.75
C ALA A 84 -4.37 20.18 -43.90
N THR A 85 -3.26 19.47 -44.01
CA THR A 85 -1.91 19.96 -44.36
C THR A 85 -1.04 18.70 -44.44
N GLY A 86 -0.63 18.25 -45.63
CA GLY A 86 0.45 18.85 -46.41
C GLY A 86 1.68 17.94 -46.32
N SER A 87 1.57 16.75 -46.93
CA SER A 87 2.69 15.80 -47.07
C SER A 87 3.67 16.32 -48.12
N ALA A 88 4.87 16.71 -47.68
CA ALA A 88 6.01 16.96 -48.54
C ALA A 88 6.90 15.72 -48.50
N SER A 89 6.93 14.98 -49.61
CA SER A 89 7.87 13.89 -49.87
C SER A 89 9.28 14.45 -50.05
N MET A 90 10.19 14.20 -49.10
CA MET A 90 11.62 14.35 -49.32
C MET A 90 12.22 13.01 -49.78
N PRO A 91 13.13 12.99 -50.77
CA PRO A 91 13.83 11.77 -51.17
C PRO A 91 14.79 11.33 -50.06
N VAL A 92 14.63 10.08 -49.64
CA VAL A 92 15.55 9.38 -48.75
C VAL A 92 16.48 8.58 -49.65
N GLU A 93 17.65 9.10 -49.96
CA GLU A 93 18.77 8.24 -50.32
C GLU A 93 20.11 8.94 -50.05
N GLU A 94 21.00 8.19 -49.40
CA GLU A 94 22.45 8.39 -49.35
C GLU A 94 23.03 9.34 -48.28
N VAL A 95 22.86 8.99 -46.99
CA VAL A 95 23.83 9.33 -45.94
C VAL A 95 23.92 8.17 -44.93
N HIS A 96 24.45 7.01 -45.35
CA HIS A 96 24.61 5.85 -44.44
C HIS A 96 26.07 5.57 -44.01
N ASP A 97 27.09 6.16 -44.63
CA ASP A 97 28.45 5.59 -44.49
C ASP A 97 29.42 6.34 -43.55
N GLN A 98 28.96 7.31 -42.75
CA GLN A 98 29.86 8.06 -41.85
C GLN A 98 29.36 8.24 -40.41
N LEU A 99 28.33 7.51 -39.97
CA LEU A 99 27.82 7.58 -38.59
C LEU A 99 28.05 6.32 -37.75
N GLU A 100 28.77 5.32 -38.30
CA GLU A 100 28.97 4.04 -37.61
C GLU A 100 30.27 3.95 -36.78
N GLU A 101 31.22 4.89 -36.92
CA GLU A 101 32.52 4.78 -36.24
C GLU A 101 32.64 5.49 -34.88
N GLU A 102 31.67 6.29 -34.44
CA GLU A 102 31.69 6.89 -33.08
C GLU A 102 30.87 6.11 -32.03
N ARG A 103 30.33 4.94 -32.38
CA ARG A 103 29.58 4.07 -31.45
C ARG A 103 30.44 2.94 -30.87
N ASN A 104 31.73 3.17 -30.62
CA ASN A 104 32.59 2.09 -30.10
C ASN A 104 33.57 2.45 -28.98
N GLU A 105 33.35 3.53 -28.22
CA GLU A 105 34.14 3.79 -27.00
C GLU A 105 33.34 4.33 -25.81
N SER A 106 32.06 4.03 -25.72
CA SER A 106 31.35 4.13 -24.43
C SER A 106 31.06 2.72 -23.94
N SER A 107 32.08 2.07 -23.36
CA SER A 107 31.87 0.90 -22.51
C SER A 107 31.04 1.35 -21.31
N ALA A 108 29.72 1.38 -21.51
CA ALA A 108 28.74 1.64 -20.50
C ALA A 108 28.99 0.67 -19.36
N GLN A 109 29.49 1.20 -18.24
CA GLN A 109 29.61 0.48 -16.99
C GLN A 109 28.20 0.00 -16.63
N VAL A 110 27.88 -1.26 -16.96
CA VAL A 110 26.57 -1.84 -16.71
C VAL A 110 26.31 -1.70 -15.22
N LYS A 111 25.35 -0.83 -14.87
CA LYS A 111 24.95 -0.64 -13.48
C LYS A 111 24.60 -2.02 -12.93
N LYS A 112 25.33 -2.44 -11.89
CA LYS A 112 25.06 -3.67 -11.17
C LYS A 112 23.61 -3.62 -10.68
N SER A 113 22.75 -4.48 -11.21
CA SER A 113 21.40 -4.64 -10.70
C SER A 113 21.45 -5.42 -9.39
N VAL A 114 20.61 -5.03 -8.44
CA VAL A 114 20.44 -5.74 -7.17
C VAL A 114 18.96 -6.12 -7.08
N LEU A 115 18.69 -7.42 -6.93
CA LEU A 115 17.35 -7.93 -6.66
C LEU A 115 17.14 -7.98 -5.15
N LEU A 116 16.13 -7.27 -4.66
CA LEU A 116 15.75 -7.26 -3.24
C LEU A 116 14.50 -8.12 -3.06
N ASP A 117 14.52 -9.02 -2.08
CA ASP A 117 13.37 -9.85 -1.71
C ASP A 117 12.41 -9.07 -0.80
N VAL A 118 11.80 -8.03 -1.37
CA VAL A 118 10.84 -7.17 -0.67
C VAL A 118 9.48 -7.86 -0.66
N PRO A 119 8.83 -8.06 0.51
CA PRO A 119 7.48 -8.61 0.54
C PRO A 119 6.51 -7.65 -0.13
N PHE A 120 5.62 -8.16 -0.98
CA PHE A 120 4.65 -7.35 -1.70
C PHE A 120 3.29 -7.32 -0.99
N ILE A 121 2.72 -6.13 -0.85
CA ILE A 121 1.32 -5.90 -0.45
C ILE A 121 0.70 -4.79 -1.31
N SER A 122 -0.62 -4.85 -1.49
CA SER A 122 -1.41 -3.73 -2.03
C SER A 122 -1.78 -2.76 -0.91
N GLN A 123 -2.04 -1.49 -1.24
CA GLN A 123 -2.60 -0.48 -0.33
C GLN A 123 -4.00 -0.84 0.21
N ALA A 124 -4.73 -1.69 -0.53
CA ALA A 124 -5.97 -2.30 -0.06
C ALA A 124 -5.81 -3.83 -0.08
N PRO A 125 -5.19 -4.45 0.94
CA PRO A 125 -4.84 -5.88 0.93
C PRO A 125 -6.04 -6.81 0.71
N LYS A 126 -7.23 -6.38 1.11
CA LYS A 126 -8.51 -7.07 0.93
C LYS A 126 -9.43 -6.42 -0.10
N ALA A 127 -8.93 -5.43 -0.83
CA ALA A 127 -9.68 -4.65 -1.81
C ALA A 127 -10.90 -3.89 -1.23
N ASP A 128 -10.85 -3.50 0.05
CA ASP A 128 -11.88 -2.63 0.63
C ASP A 128 -11.58 -1.16 0.34
N TRP A 129 -11.87 -0.77 -0.90
CA TRP A 129 -11.68 0.60 -1.39
C TRP A 129 -12.69 1.61 -0.83
N LYS A 130 -13.63 1.19 0.02
CA LYS A 130 -14.59 2.08 0.69
C LYS A 130 -13.98 2.75 1.93
N ASP A 131 -12.92 2.16 2.48
CA ASP A 131 -12.15 2.77 3.56
C ASP A 131 -11.11 3.71 2.94
N GLU A 132 -11.25 5.02 3.21
CA GLU A 132 -10.35 6.05 2.69
C GLU A 132 -8.88 5.77 3.07
N ARG A 133 -8.63 5.12 4.23
CA ARG A 133 -7.27 4.75 4.66
C ARG A 133 -6.64 3.68 3.77
N GLN A 134 -7.43 2.83 3.14
CA GLN A 134 -6.96 1.87 2.15
C GLN A 134 -6.92 2.49 0.74
N GLN A 135 -7.87 3.37 0.44
CA GLN A 135 -7.92 4.11 -0.82
C GLN A 135 -6.70 5.01 -1.02
N ASP A 136 -6.19 5.63 0.05
CA ASP A 136 -5.04 6.54 0.01
C ASP A 136 -3.81 5.96 0.73
N GLY A 137 -3.84 4.68 1.10
CA GLY A 137 -2.81 4.00 1.90
C GLY A 137 -1.49 3.66 1.16
N CYS A 138 -1.13 4.40 0.11
CA CYS A 138 -0.02 4.06 -0.77
C CYS A 138 1.34 4.29 -0.08
N GLU A 139 1.46 5.33 0.73
CA GLU A 139 2.66 5.61 1.50
C GLU A 139 2.84 4.62 2.66
N GLU A 140 1.77 4.28 3.38
CA GLU A 140 1.76 3.28 4.45
C GLU A 140 2.18 1.91 3.91
N ALA A 141 1.56 1.46 2.83
CA ALA A 141 1.89 0.18 2.21
C ALA A 141 3.36 0.14 1.77
N SER A 142 3.85 1.21 1.13
CA SER A 142 5.24 1.32 0.68
C SER A 142 6.23 1.26 1.85
N VAL A 143 5.95 1.97 2.95
CA VAL A 143 6.80 1.95 4.13
C VAL A 143 6.76 0.60 4.84
N ILE A 144 5.59 -0.03 4.97
CA ILE A 144 5.46 -1.36 5.58
C ILE A 144 6.32 -2.37 4.81
N MET A 145 6.27 -2.37 3.47
CA MET A 145 7.11 -3.24 2.64
C MET A 145 8.61 -3.00 2.90
N ALA A 146 9.05 -1.74 2.92
CA ALA A 146 10.44 -1.38 3.18
C ALA A 146 10.91 -1.78 4.58
N ILE A 147 10.12 -1.49 5.63
CA ILE A 147 10.42 -1.85 7.01
C ILE A 147 10.45 -3.37 7.18
N ARG A 148 9.54 -4.09 6.52
CA ARG A 148 9.50 -5.55 6.59
C ARG A 148 10.68 -6.19 5.87
N TRP A 149 11.10 -5.64 4.74
CA TRP A 149 12.34 -6.06 4.08
C TRP A 149 13.56 -5.87 5.00
N ILE A 150 13.68 -4.73 5.69
CA ILE A 150 14.79 -4.45 6.63
C ILE A 150 14.77 -5.38 7.84
N LYS A 151 13.60 -5.59 8.45
CA LYS A 151 13.45 -6.39 9.68
C LYS A 151 13.33 -7.91 9.39
N GLY A 152 13.16 -8.29 8.14
CA GLY A 152 12.83 -9.64 7.72
C GLY A 152 11.39 -10.05 8.06
N GLY A 153 10.95 -11.15 7.43
CA GLY A 153 9.67 -11.81 7.69
C GLY A 153 8.60 -11.62 6.62
N LYS A 154 7.55 -12.44 6.70
CA LYS A 154 6.40 -12.39 5.78
C LYS A 154 5.37 -11.38 6.25
N LEU A 155 4.49 -10.97 5.35
CA LEU A 155 3.39 -10.08 5.67
C LEU A 155 2.09 -10.69 5.14
N SER A 156 1.17 -11.03 6.04
CA SER A 156 -0.16 -11.48 5.65
C SER A 156 -1.04 -10.30 5.25
N LYS A 157 -2.12 -10.55 4.49
CA LYS A 157 -3.09 -9.51 4.11
C LYS A 157 -3.77 -8.89 5.34
N ASP A 158 -4.07 -9.69 6.35
CA ASP A 158 -4.70 -9.22 7.60
C ASP A 158 -3.77 -8.29 8.39
N GLU A 159 -2.50 -8.68 8.55
CA GLU A 159 -1.50 -7.84 9.22
C GLU A 159 -1.24 -6.55 8.42
N ALA A 160 -1.19 -6.63 7.10
CA ALA A 160 -0.99 -5.49 6.23
C ALA A 160 -2.14 -4.48 6.37
N GLU A 161 -3.39 -4.92 6.26
CA GLU A 161 -4.57 -4.05 6.37
C GLU A 161 -4.62 -3.37 7.73
N LYS A 162 -4.44 -4.16 8.80
CA LYS A 162 -4.39 -3.63 10.16
C LYS A 162 -3.29 -2.57 10.31
N LYS A 163 -2.11 -2.81 9.75
CA LYS A 163 -0.98 -1.89 9.88
C LYS A 163 -1.18 -0.61 9.07
N ILE A 164 -1.77 -0.69 7.88
CA ILE A 164 -2.14 0.49 7.08
C ILE A 164 -3.10 1.36 7.89
N ILE A 165 -4.19 0.78 8.39
CA ILE A 165 -5.18 1.48 9.22
C ILE A 165 -4.53 2.11 10.47
N GLU A 166 -3.69 1.37 11.19
CA GLU A 166 -3.02 1.87 12.39
C GLU A 166 -2.09 3.06 12.12
N ILE A 167 -1.42 3.08 10.98
CA ILE A 167 -0.53 4.18 10.59
C ILE A 167 -1.38 5.39 10.20
N SER A 168 -2.39 5.23 9.35
CA SER A 168 -3.26 6.33 8.91
C SER A 168 -4.01 6.97 10.10
N ASP A 169 -4.48 6.17 11.05
CA ASP A 169 -5.09 6.66 12.29
C ASP A 169 -4.07 7.45 13.13
N TRP A 170 -2.85 6.93 13.26
CA TRP A 170 -1.78 7.62 13.98
C TRP A 170 -1.38 8.94 13.29
N GLU A 171 -1.30 8.98 11.96
CA GLU A 171 -1.00 10.22 11.23
C GLU A 171 -2.12 11.25 11.41
N SER A 172 -3.37 10.83 11.34
CA SER A 172 -4.52 11.67 11.64
C SER A 172 -4.46 12.26 13.04
N GLU A 173 -4.12 11.45 14.04
CA GLU A 173 -4.00 11.89 15.44
C GLU A 173 -2.86 12.90 15.66
N ASN A 174 -1.73 12.73 14.98
CA ASN A 174 -0.52 13.52 15.26
C ASN A 174 -0.31 14.70 14.30
N TYR A 175 -0.85 14.63 13.09
CA TYR A 175 -0.65 15.62 12.02
C TYR A 175 -1.96 16.16 11.44
N GLY A 176 -3.11 15.60 11.83
CA GLY A 176 -4.44 16.08 11.43
C GLY A 176 -4.95 15.54 10.09
N ASN A 177 -4.13 14.80 9.35
CA ASN A 177 -4.50 14.06 8.14
C ASN A 177 -3.51 12.92 7.87
N PHE A 178 -3.91 11.97 7.03
CA PHE A 178 -3.07 10.89 6.49
C PHE A 178 -2.94 10.94 4.95
N HIS A 179 -3.85 11.63 4.26
CA HIS A 179 -3.86 11.68 2.80
C HIS A 179 -2.62 12.35 2.20
N ASP A 180 -2.15 11.79 1.08
CA ASP A 180 -1.21 12.36 0.12
C ASP A 180 0.04 12.97 0.79
N THR A 181 0.93 12.11 1.29
CA THR A 181 2.16 12.58 1.94
C THR A 181 3.32 12.71 0.94
N SER A 182 4.09 13.81 1.03
CA SER A 182 5.33 13.90 0.27
C SER A 182 6.34 12.86 0.76
N ALA A 183 7.32 12.46 -0.05
CA ALA A 183 8.37 11.54 0.39
C ALA A 183 9.09 12.01 1.69
N LYS A 184 9.18 13.32 1.89
CA LYS A 184 9.70 13.90 3.13
C LYS A 184 8.74 13.71 4.31
N ASP A 185 7.44 13.90 4.09
CA ASP A 185 6.43 13.63 5.11
C ASP A 185 6.39 12.14 5.44
N THR A 186 6.37 11.24 4.46
CA THR A 186 6.47 9.78 4.66
C THR A 186 7.67 9.40 5.53
N LEU A 187 8.84 10.03 5.28
CA LEU A 187 10.04 9.83 6.08
C LEU A 187 9.85 10.29 7.54
N GLU A 188 9.40 11.52 7.74
CA GLU A 188 9.34 12.11 9.08
C GLU A 188 8.17 11.57 9.91
N ARG A 189 7.00 11.35 9.29
CA ARG A 189 5.77 10.90 9.95
C ARG A 189 5.75 9.39 10.12
N ILE A 190 5.89 8.61 9.05
CA ILE A 190 5.72 7.16 9.13
C ILE A 190 7.02 6.47 9.54
N ILE A 191 8.11 6.69 8.80
CA ILE A 191 9.36 5.94 9.03
C ILE A 191 9.99 6.32 10.38
N LYS A 192 10.19 7.61 10.64
CA LYS A 192 10.77 8.10 11.90
C LYS A 192 9.72 8.29 12.99
N GLY A 193 8.56 8.84 12.65
CA GLY A 193 7.52 9.13 13.63
C GLY A 193 6.82 7.88 14.17
N TYR A 194 6.27 7.03 13.31
CA TYR A 194 5.56 5.81 13.72
C TYR A 194 6.53 4.65 14.01
N PHE A 195 7.39 4.30 13.04
CA PHE A 195 8.29 3.15 13.16
C PHE A 195 9.57 3.39 13.96
N LYS A 196 9.88 4.65 14.31
CA LYS A 196 11.10 5.05 15.03
C LYS A 196 12.39 4.59 14.35
N TYR A 197 12.41 4.56 13.01
CA TYR A 197 13.55 4.12 12.22
C TYR A 197 14.37 5.32 11.70
N GLU A 198 15.42 5.68 12.45
CA GLU A 198 16.18 6.92 12.23
C GLU A 198 17.19 6.88 11.06
N SER A 199 17.52 5.68 10.55
CA SER A 199 18.56 5.52 9.52
C SER A 199 18.10 5.87 8.10
N ALA A 200 16.81 6.13 7.89
CA ALA A 200 16.26 6.51 6.59
C ALA A 200 16.49 7.99 6.26
N ARG A 201 16.65 8.30 4.97
CA ARG A 201 16.83 9.66 4.45
C ARG A 201 16.22 9.79 3.05
N VAL A 202 15.76 11.00 2.72
CA VAL A 202 15.39 11.40 1.36
C VAL A 202 16.59 12.12 0.75
N SER A 203 16.90 11.84 -0.52
CA SER A 203 18.05 12.37 -1.26
C SER A 203 17.69 13.53 -2.17
#